data_AF-F8A4Z6-F1
#
_entry.id   AF-F8A4Z6-F1
#
_cell.length_a   1.000
_cell.length_b   1.000
_cell.length_c   1.000
_cell.angle_alpha   90.00
_cell.angle_beta   90.00
_cell.angle_gamma   90.00
#
_symmetry.space_group_name_H-M   'P 1'
#
loop_
_entity.id
_entity.type
_entity.pdbx_description
1 polymer ?
#
loop_
_entity_poly.entity_id
_entity_poly.type
_entity_poly.pdbx_seq_one_letter_code
_entity_poly.pdbx_strand_id
1 'polypeptide(L)'
;MLLDGALTPLWGGVAVTGTPAPSASDRAAALAPLLTRRGVVGREAAAWVHTGTAPPARACVLVPCGVRRPDPAPGRYCAEALLGEDDVALVGGVPVTTVDRTALDVARWLPREVALPALVALVGVGLDLAAARRALHALRGRAHVRDAHAVVDEACRQVSAPAPRPTAPP
;
A
#
# COMPACT_ATOMS: atom_id res chain seq x y z
N MET A 1 35.21 18.86 8.14
CA MET A 1 33.76 19.14 8.18
C MET A 1 33.08 17.91 7.60
N LEU A 2 32.62 16.98 8.45
CA LEU A 2 32.06 15.69 8.05
C LEU A 2 30.67 15.89 7.46
N LEU A 3 30.47 15.52 6.21
CA LEU A 3 29.16 15.17 5.67
C LEU A 3 28.90 13.72 6.05
N ASP A 4 28.49 13.47 7.30
CA ASP A 4 27.90 12.19 7.69
C ASP A 4 26.48 12.11 7.13
N GLY A 5 26.41 12.02 5.79
CA GLY A 5 25.18 11.74 5.06
C GLY A 5 24.77 10.30 5.35
N ALA A 6 24.13 10.08 6.50
CA ALA A 6 23.62 8.77 6.88
C ALA A 6 22.72 8.23 5.77
N LEU A 7 23.09 7.07 5.22
CA LEU A 7 22.26 6.33 4.28
C LEU A 7 21.13 5.68 5.05
N THR A 8 19.89 5.98 4.68
CA THR A 8 18.70 5.31 5.19
C THR A 8 18.28 4.25 4.17
N PRO A 9 18.42 2.94 4.46
CA PRO A 9 17.95 1.89 3.58
C PRO A 9 16.44 2.05 3.33
N LEU A 10 16.05 1.94 2.06
CA LEU A 10 14.68 2.14 1.62
C LEU A 10 14.07 0.80 1.23
N TRP A 11 14.57 0.16 0.16
CA TRP A 11 14.09 -1.13 -0.30
C TRP A 11 15.04 -1.78 -1.33
N GLY A 12 15.24 -3.10 -1.26
CA GLY A 12 15.92 -3.86 -2.33
C GLY A 12 17.34 -3.38 -2.68
N GLY A 13 18.08 -2.85 -1.69
CA GLY A 13 19.41 -2.28 -1.90
C GLY A 13 19.43 -0.78 -2.26
N VAL A 14 18.26 -0.16 -2.42
CA VAL A 14 18.13 1.30 -2.57
C VAL A 14 18.15 1.94 -1.19
N ALA A 15 18.90 3.04 -1.06
CA ALA A 15 18.94 3.89 0.12
C ALA A 15 18.83 5.36 -0.29
N VAL A 16 18.30 6.20 0.60
CA VAL A 16 18.32 7.66 0.45
C VAL A 16 19.33 8.26 1.40
N THR A 17 20.00 9.33 0.98
CA THR A 17 20.97 10.07 1.81
C THR A 17 20.28 11.22 2.52
N GLY A 18 20.54 11.36 3.83
CA GLY A 18 20.22 12.57 4.59
C GLY A 18 18.84 12.56 5.25
N THR A 19 18.52 13.71 5.86
CA THR A 19 17.22 14.04 6.45
C THR A 19 16.51 15.03 5.53
N PRO A 20 15.18 14.94 5.33
CA PRO A 20 14.16 14.24 6.14
C PRO A 20 13.92 12.75 5.78
N ALA A 21 12.98 12.12 6.49
CA ALA A 21 12.54 10.75 6.20
C ALA A 21 12.08 10.58 4.73
N PRO A 22 12.25 9.39 4.12
CA PRO A 22 11.90 9.16 2.73
C PRO A 22 10.45 9.54 2.42
N SER A 23 10.24 10.28 1.34
CA SER A 23 8.91 10.64 0.85
C SER A 23 8.20 9.47 0.16
N ALA A 24 6.91 9.64 -0.15
CA ALA A 24 6.19 8.67 -0.99
C ALA A 24 6.82 8.56 -2.39
N SER A 25 7.30 9.67 -2.95
CA SER A 25 8.00 9.68 -4.24
C SER A 25 9.30 8.88 -4.20
N ASP A 26 10.08 8.97 -3.11
CA ASP A 26 11.32 8.20 -2.96
C ASP A 26 11.03 6.71 -2.91
N ARG A 27 10.02 6.31 -2.12
CA ARG A 27 9.55 4.91 -2.03
C ARG A 27 9.06 4.40 -3.38
N ALA A 28 8.30 5.21 -4.12
CA ALA A 28 7.82 4.84 -5.45
C ALA A 28 8.99 4.67 -6.43
N ALA A 29 9.96 5.58 -6.41
CA ALA A 29 11.16 5.51 -7.24
C ALA A 29 11.99 4.24 -6.96
N ALA A 30 12.07 3.81 -5.70
CA ALA A 30 12.75 2.55 -5.33
C ALA A 30 12.11 1.31 -5.96
N LEU A 31 10.81 1.35 -6.27
CA LEU A 31 10.09 0.26 -6.93
C LEU A 31 10.06 0.39 -8.45
N ALA A 32 10.33 1.58 -9.00
CA ALA A 32 10.25 1.88 -10.43
C ALA A 32 10.96 0.84 -11.34
N PRO A 33 12.18 0.36 -11.03
CA PRO A 33 12.87 -0.62 -11.87
C PRO A 33 12.18 -1.98 -11.97
N LEU A 34 11.24 -2.27 -11.06
CA LEU A 34 10.48 -3.52 -11.05
C LEU A 34 9.26 -3.48 -11.96
N LEU A 35 8.77 -2.28 -12.31
CA LEU A 35 7.58 -2.13 -13.11
C LEU A 35 7.78 -2.63 -14.54
N THR A 36 6.67 -2.96 -15.17
CA THR A 36 6.61 -3.20 -16.60
C THR A 36 5.86 -2.07 -17.28
N ARG A 37 5.86 -2.01 -18.62
CA ARG A 37 5.26 -0.92 -19.39
C ARG A 37 3.80 -0.58 -19.00
N ARG A 38 3.03 -1.56 -18.52
CA ARG A 38 1.63 -1.40 -18.08
C ARG A 38 1.43 -1.77 -16.60
N GLY A 39 2.53 -1.89 -15.85
CA GLY A 39 2.49 -2.28 -14.44
C GLY A 39 2.14 -1.11 -13.55
N VAL A 40 1.32 -1.35 -12.54
CA VAL A 40 0.95 -0.40 -11.49
C VAL A 40 1.34 -0.99 -10.15
N VAL A 41 2.00 -0.23 -9.28
CA VAL A 41 2.29 -0.69 -7.91
C VAL A 41 0.98 -0.82 -7.14
N GLY A 42 0.73 -1.98 -6.52
CA GLY A 42 -0.51 -2.24 -5.78
C GLY A 42 -0.31 -2.90 -4.43
N ARG A 43 -1.43 -3.16 -3.73
CA ARG A 43 -1.50 -3.91 -2.47
C ARG A 43 -0.49 -3.41 -1.41
N GLU A 44 0.24 -4.30 -0.75
CA GLU A 44 1.19 -3.98 0.32
C GLU A 44 2.29 -3.01 -0.15
N ALA A 45 2.70 -3.11 -1.42
CA ALA A 45 3.72 -2.23 -1.97
C ALA A 45 3.19 -0.80 -2.16
N ALA A 46 1.95 -0.65 -2.62
CA ALA A 46 1.30 0.65 -2.70
C ALA A 46 1.01 1.23 -1.32
N ALA A 47 0.56 0.41 -0.36
CA ALA A 47 0.35 0.83 1.01
C ALA A 47 1.65 1.40 1.61
N TRP A 48 2.77 0.70 1.43
CA TRP A 48 4.08 1.19 1.84
C TRP A 48 4.49 2.48 1.13
N VAL A 49 4.27 2.59 -0.18
CA VAL A 49 4.54 3.84 -0.91
C VAL A 49 3.76 5.00 -0.30
N HIS A 50 2.48 4.84 0.03
CA HIS A 50 1.68 5.91 0.64
C HIS A 50 2.09 6.22 2.08
N THR A 51 2.30 5.21 2.93
CA THR A 51 2.40 5.39 4.39
C THR A 51 3.81 5.33 4.95
N GLY A 52 4.73 4.64 4.27
CA GLY A 52 6.09 4.37 4.74
C GLY A 52 6.19 3.37 5.90
N THR A 53 5.09 2.75 6.34
CA THR A 53 5.07 2.01 7.63
C THR A 53 5.70 0.62 7.58
N ALA A 54 5.49 -0.16 6.51
CA ALA A 54 6.00 -1.53 6.41
C ALA A 54 6.46 -1.84 4.98
N PRO A 55 7.78 -1.89 4.70
CA PRO A 55 8.27 -2.22 3.37
C PRO A 55 7.88 -3.66 2.98
N PRO A 56 7.47 -3.89 1.72
CA PRO A 56 7.04 -5.21 1.29
C PRO A 56 8.26 -6.14 1.09
N ALA A 57 8.10 -7.45 1.29
CA ALA A 57 9.16 -8.40 0.94
C ALA A 57 9.42 -8.47 -0.57
N ARG A 58 8.34 -8.38 -1.37
CA ARG A 58 8.35 -8.31 -2.83
C ARG A 58 7.31 -7.31 -3.29
N ALA A 59 7.61 -6.51 -4.31
CA ALA A 59 6.65 -5.55 -4.83
C ALA A 59 5.51 -6.26 -5.58
N CYS A 60 4.26 -5.95 -5.24
CA CYS A 60 3.12 -6.33 -6.05
C CYS A 60 3.00 -5.37 -7.23
N VAL A 61 3.11 -5.89 -8.45
CA VAL A 61 2.86 -5.15 -9.68
C VAL A 61 1.55 -5.65 -10.29
N LEU A 62 0.52 -4.81 -10.25
CA LEU A 62 -0.74 -5.07 -10.91
C LEU A 62 -0.58 -4.88 -12.42
N VAL A 63 -1.12 -5.83 -13.19
CA VAL A 63 -1.17 -5.75 -14.65
C VAL A 63 -2.62 -5.89 -15.12
N PRO A 64 -3.00 -5.30 -16.27
CA PRO A 64 -4.33 -5.47 -16.82
C PRO A 64 -4.68 -6.96 -17.06
N CYS A 65 -5.95 -7.32 -16.90
CA CYS A 65 -6.42 -8.66 -17.25
C CYS A 65 -6.18 -8.98 -18.74
N GLY A 66 -5.87 -10.23 -19.06
CA GLY A 66 -5.74 -10.70 -20.44
C GLY A 66 -4.46 -10.30 -21.17
N VAL A 67 -3.50 -9.64 -20.51
CA VAL A 67 -2.16 -9.42 -21.06
C VAL A 67 -1.20 -10.52 -20.59
N ARG A 68 -0.18 -10.83 -21.40
CA ARG A 68 0.88 -11.75 -20.98
C ARG A 68 1.53 -11.21 -19.70
N ARG A 69 1.51 -12.02 -18.65
CA ARG A 69 2.19 -11.69 -17.40
C ARG A 69 3.70 -11.60 -17.63
N PRO A 70 4.36 -10.56 -17.11
CA PRO A 70 5.81 -10.50 -17.11
C PRO A 70 6.41 -11.71 -16.43
N ASP A 71 7.61 -12.11 -16.87
CA ASP A 71 8.32 -13.20 -16.21
C ASP A 71 8.58 -12.85 -14.73
N PRO A 72 8.50 -13.85 -13.83
CA PRO A 72 8.78 -13.66 -12.41
C PRO A 72 10.17 -13.06 -12.21
N ALA A 73 10.29 -12.10 -11.30
CA ALA A 73 11.59 -11.58 -10.85
C ALA A 73 11.68 -11.68 -9.32
N PRO A 74 12.90 -11.82 -8.75
CA PRO A 74 13.07 -11.97 -7.31
C PRO A 74 12.36 -10.86 -6.50
N GLY A 75 12.50 -9.60 -6.93
CA GLY A 75 11.96 -8.44 -6.22
C GLY A 75 10.47 -8.14 -6.43
N ARG A 76 9.76 -8.84 -7.34
CA ARG A 76 8.36 -8.54 -7.64
C ARG A 76 7.53 -9.79 -7.88
N TYR A 77 6.23 -9.69 -7.65
CA TYR A 77 5.25 -10.61 -8.20
C TYR A 77 4.17 -9.84 -8.95
N CYS A 78 3.56 -10.47 -9.95
CA CYS A 78 2.51 -9.85 -10.74
C CYS A 78 1.14 -10.43 -10.37
N ALA A 79 0.14 -9.57 -10.29
CA ALA A 79 -1.26 -9.97 -10.15
C ALA A 79 -2.11 -9.24 -11.19
N GLU A 80 -3.15 -9.90 -11.70
CA GLU A 80 -4.09 -9.27 -12.61
C GLU A 80 -5.14 -8.47 -11.84
N ALA A 81 -5.46 -7.29 -12.37
CA ALA A 81 -6.53 -6.45 -11.84
C ALA A 81 -7.23 -5.71 -12.98
N LEU A 82 -8.53 -5.50 -12.80
CA LEU A 82 -9.26 -4.48 -13.53
C LEU A 82 -8.98 -3.14 -12.85
N LEU A 83 -8.35 -2.22 -13.57
CA LEU A 83 -8.00 -0.88 -13.12
C LEU A 83 -8.67 0.13 -14.07
N GLY A 84 -9.49 1.01 -13.50
CA GLY A 84 -9.95 2.23 -14.16
C GLY A 84 -8.91 3.35 -14.05
N GLU A 85 -9.15 4.46 -14.73
CA GLU A 85 -8.26 5.63 -14.65
C GLU A 85 -8.21 6.20 -13.22
N ASP A 86 -9.36 6.23 -12.53
CA ASP A 86 -9.47 6.70 -11.14
C ASP A 86 -8.83 5.75 -10.09
N ASP A 87 -8.45 4.53 -10.50
CA ASP A 87 -7.78 3.58 -9.61
C ASP A 87 -6.28 3.86 -9.49
N VAL A 88 -5.70 4.73 -10.34
CA VAL A 88 -4.25 4.94 -10.47
C VAL A 88 -3.86 6.39 -10.20
N ALA A 89 -2.84 6.58 -9.36
CA ALA A 89 -2.16 7.85 -9.15
C ALA A 89 -0.70 7.78 -9.63
N LEU A 90 -0.16 8.90 -10.09
CA LEU A 90 1.28 9.04 -10.35
C LEU A 90 1.97 9.61 -9.11
N VAL A 91 2.76 8.79 -8.44
CA VAL A 91 3.57 9.19 -7.27
C VAL A 91 5.02 9.28 -7.72
N GLY A 92 5.56 10.50 -7.80
CA GLY A 92 6.92 10.71 -8.34
C GLY A 92 7.08 10.21 -9.79
N GLY A 93 6.01 10.23 -10.59
CA GLY A 93 5.99 9.70 -11.96
C GLY A 93 5.82 8.17 -12.07
N VAL A 94 5.75 7.46 -10.95
CA VAL A 94 5.52 6.01 -10.91
C VAL A 94 4.02 5.75 -10.74
N PRO A 95 3.40 4.87 -11.55
CA PRO A 95 2.00 4.50 -11.38
C PRO A 95 1.82 3.62 -10.14
N VAL A 96 0.96 4.07 -9.23
CA VAL A 96 0.61 3.42 -7.96
C VAL A 96 -0.90 3.43 -7.84
N THR A 97 -1.52 2.41 -7.23
CA THR A 97 -2.95 2.49 -6.93
C THR A 97 -3.25 3.67 -6.02
N THR A 98 -4.38 4.36 -6.23
CA THR A 98 -4.84 5.43 -5.31
C THR A 98 -4.98 4.92 -3.89
N VAL A 99 -5.02 5.80 -2.88
CA VAL A 99 -5.20 5.40 -1.48
C VAL A 99 -6.47 4.54 -1.30
N ASP A 100 -7.57 4.97 -1.91
CA ASP A 100 -8.86 4.24 -1.86
C ASP A 100 -8.76 2.87 -2.53
N ARG A 101 -8.18 2.80 -3.74
CA ARG A 101 -8.00 1.51 -4.41
C ARG A 101 -7.06 0.59 -3.64
N THR A 102 -5.97 1.14 -3.11
CA THR A 102 -5.02 0.41 -2.28
C THR A 102 -5.72 -0.20 -1.06
N ALA A 103 -6.58 0.55 -0.39
CA ALA A 103 -7.35 0.05 0.75
C ALA A 103 -8.27 -1.13 0.37
N LEU A 104 -8.96 -1.05 -0.78
CA LEU A 104 -9.78 -2.16 -1.28
C LEU A 104 -8.96 -3.40 -1.59
N ASP A 105 -7.81 -3.23 -2.25
CA ASP A 105 -6.95 -4.35 -2.61
C ASP A 105 -6.28 -4.98 -1.37
N VAL A 106 -5.84 -4.16 -0.42
CA VAL A 106 -5.31 -4.60 0.88
C VAL A 106 -6.35 -5.40 1.66
N ALA A 107 -7.57 -4.88 1.79
CA ALA A 107 -8.63 -5.56 2.53
C ALA A 107 -9.06 -6.88 1.89
N ARG A 108 -9.00 -6.99 0.55
CA ARG A 108 -9.48 -8.17 -0.19
C ARG A 108 -8.42 -9.25 -0.39
N TRP A 109 -7.15 -8.91 -0.43
CA TRP A 109 -6.13 -9.84 -0.91
C TRP A 109 -5.02 -10.14 0.09
N LEU A 110 -4.90 -9.36 1.17
CA LEU A 110 -3.87 -9.58 2.18
C LEU A 110 -4.43 -10.31 3.40
N PRO A 111 -3.59 -11.09 4.10
CA PRO A 111 -3.93 -11.63 5.41
C PRO A 111 -4.33 -10.53 6.38
N ARG A 112 -5.27 -10.82 7.28
CA ARG A 112 -5.86 -9.84 8.20
C ARG A 112 -4.81 -9.09 9.03
N GLU A 113 -3.80 -9.80 9.50
CA GLU A 113 -2.69 -9.32 10.30
C GLU A 113 -1.79 -8.32 9.57
N VAL A 114 -1.78 -8.36 8.24
CA VAL A 114 -1.09 -7.38 7.39
C VAL A 114 -2.05 -6.26 6.98
N ALA A 115 -3.29 -6.61 6.64
CA ALA A 115 -4.27 -5.69 6.11
C ALA A 115 -4.71 -4.64 7.13
N LEU A 116 -4.96 -5.05 8.38
CA LEU A 116 -5.46 -4.17 9.42
C LEU A 116 -4.50 -3.00 9.75
N PRO A 117 -3.21 -3.23 10.08
CA PRO A 117 -2.29 -2.11 10.33
C PRO A 117 -2.06 -1.24 9.08
N ALA A 118 -2.10 -1.83 7.89
CA ALA A 118 -1.99 -1.07 6.64
C ALA A 118 -3.18 -0.12 6.44
N LEU A 119 -4.42 -0.58 6.69
CA LEU A 119 -5.61 0.28 6.61
C LEU A 119 -5.58 1.41 7.62
N VAL A 120 -5.17 1.13 8.87
CA VAL A 120 -5.00 2.18 9.90
C VAL A 120 -3.96 3.21 9.47
N ALA A 121 -2.83 2.77 8.92
CA ALA A 121 -1.80 3.67 8.41
C ALA A 121 -2.30 4.51 7.21
N LEU A 122 -3.13 3.93 6.33
CA LEU A 122 -3.70 4.63 5.18
C LEU A 122 -4.67 5.75 5.61
N VAL A 123 -5.34 5.63 6.76
CA VAL A 123 -6.15 6.73 7.33
C VAL A 123 -5.28 7.96 7.60
N GLY A 124 -4.05 7.77 8.08
CA GLY A 124 -3.11 8.87 8.34
C GLY A 124 -2.71 9.66 7.10
N VAL A 125 -2.96 9.13 5.90
CA VAL A 125 -2.67 9.77 4.61
C VAL A 125 -3.93 10.05 3.79
N GLY A 126 -5.10 10.00 4.42
CA GLY A 126 -6.36 10.50 3.83
C GLY A 126 -7.38 9.44 3.41
N LEU A 127 -7.22 8.16 3.79
CA LEU A 127 -8.25 7.15 3.52
C LEU A 127 -9.55 7.45 4.28
N ASP A 128 -10.68 7.53 3.57
CA ASP A 128 -12.02 7.47 4.16
C ASP A 128 -12.47 6.00 4.29
N LEU A 129 -12.36 5.44 5.50
CA LEU A 129 -12.80 4.07 5.78
C LEU A 129 -14.31 3.86 5.53
N ALA A 130 -15.15 4.90 5.71
CA ALA A 130 -16.57 4.79 5.43
C ALA A 130 -16.83 4.71 3.91
N ALA A 131 -16.08 5.47 3.10
CA ALA A 131 -16.11 5.33 1.65
C ALA A 131 -15.61 3.95 1.21
N ALA A 132 -14.50 3.46 1.75
CA ALA A 132 -13.98 2.13 1.45
C ALA A 132 -15.02 1.04 1.77
N ARG A 133 -15.72 1.14 2.91
CA ARG A 133 -16.81 0.22 3.28
C ARG A 133 -17.96 0.26 2.27
N ARG A 134 -18.38 1.45 1.81
CA ARG A 134 -19.41 1.61 0.77
C ARG A 134 -18.97 1.00 -0.56
N ALA A 135 -17.73 1.21 -0.97
CA ALA A 135 -17.17 0.64 -2.19
C ALA A 135 -17.12 -0.90 -2.14
N LEU A 136 -16.76 -1.51 -1.00
CA LEU A 136 -16.83 -2.97 -0.83
C LEU A 136 -18.27 -3.50 -0.97
N HIS A 137 -19.29 -2.77 -0.51
CA HIS A 137 -20.67 -3.18 -0.70
C HIS A 137 -21.09 -3.24 -2.17
N ALA A 138 -20.55 -2.36 -3.03
CA ALA A 138 -20.80 -2.42 -4.47
C ALA A 138 -20.12 -3.63 -5.15
N LEU A 139 -19.16 -4.25 -4.48
CA LEU A 139 -18.43 -5.43 -4.96
C LEU A 139 -18.98 -6.76 -4.40
N ARG A 140 -20.14 -6.75 -3.72
CA ARG A 140 -20.76 -7.94 -3.14
C ARG A 140 -20.83 -9.11 -4.13
N GLY A 141 -20.55 -10.32 -3.64
CA GLY A 141 -20.51 -11.54 -4.44
C GLY A 141 -19.18 -11.78 -5.16
N ARG A 142 -18.24 -10.83 -5.15
CA ARG A 142 -16.88 -11.03 -5.67
C ARG A 142 -15.98 -11.68 -4.62
N ALA A 143 -14.88 -12.25 -5.10
CA ALA A 143 -13.88 -12.92 -4.26
C ALA A 143 -13.39 -12.04 -3.10
N HIS A 144 -13.34 -12.66 -1.92
CA HIS A 144 -12.80 -12.15 -0.65
C HIS A 144 -13.47 -10.89 -0.09
N VAL A 145 -14.60 -10.47 -0.63
CA VAL A 145 -15.30 -9.24 -0.17
C VAL A 145 -15.89 -9.41 1.23
N ARG A 146 -16.29 -10.62 1.63
CA ARG A 146 -16.81 -10.90 2.98
C ARG A 146 -15.73 -10.65 4.03
N ASP A 147 -14.54 -11.20 3.83
CA ASP A 147 -13.41 -11.03 4.75
C ASP A 147 -12.93 -9.58 4.73
N ALA A 148 -12.89 -8.95 3.56
CA ALA A 148 -12.57 -7.52 3.43
C ALA A 148 -13.50 -6.63 4.26
N HIS A 149 -14.81 -6.92 4.27
CA HIS A 149 -15.74 -6.19 5.14
C HIS A 149 -15.39 -6.33 6.62
N ALA A 150 -15.09 -7.54 7.08
CA ALA A 150 -14.72 -7.78 8.47
C ALA A 150 -13.44 -7.02 8.87
N VAL A 151 -12.45 -6.96 7.97
CA VAL A 151 -11.21 -6.21 8.20
C VAL A 151 -11.44 -4.70 8.23
N VAL A 152 -12.22 -4.15 7.30
CA VAL A 152 -12.55 -2.71 7.27
C VAL A 152 -13.37 -2.31 8.49
N ASP A 153 -14.35 -3.12 8.90
CA ASP A 153 -15.15 -2.84 10.10
C ASP A 153 -14.29 -2.86 11.38
N GLU A 154 -13.27 -3.72 11.43
CA GLU A 154 -12.28 -3.72 12.51
C GLU A 154 -11.40 -2.46 12.48
N ALA A 155 -10.92 -2.05 11.30
CA ALA A 155 -10.15 -0.81 11.16
C ALA A 155 -10.98 0.41 11.62
N CYS A 156 -12.26 0.47 11.27
CA CYS A 156 -13.19 1.51 11.74
C CYS A 156 -13.26 1.55 13.27
N ARG A 157 -13.38 0.38 13.92
CA ARG A 157 -13.40 0.28 15.39
C ARG A 157 -12.09 0.76 16.01
N GLN A 158 -10.95 0.37 15.45
CA GLN A 158 -9.63 0.77 15.98
C GLN A 158 -9.38 2.26 15.87
N VAL A 159 -9.71 2.86 14.72
CA VAL A 159 -9.52 4.32 14.51
C VAL A 159 -10.49 5.14 15.35
N SER A 160 -11.69 4.62 15.62
CA SER A 160 -12.68 5.29 16.48
C SER A 160 -12.44 5.10 17.97
N ALA A 161 -11.61 4.11 18.36
CA ALA A 161 -11.32 3.85 19.76
C ALA A 161 -10.49 5.00 20.36
N PRO A 162 -10.81 5.47 21.57
CA PRO A 162 -9.98 6.46 22.23
C PRO A 162 -8.57 5.90 22.43
N ALA A 163 -7.55 6.72 22.19
CA ALA A 163 -6.16 6.33 22.43
C ALA A 163 -6.03 5.76 23.85
N PRO A 164 -5.30 4.64 24.05
CA PRO A 164 -5.10 4.09 25.38
C PRO A 164 -4.49 5.18 26.28
N ARG A 165 -5.14 5.46 27.42
CA ARG A 165 -4.58 6.38 28.41
C ARG A 165 -3.21 5.85 28.83
N PRO A 166 -2.15 6.68 28.85
CA PRO A 166 -0.86 6.23 29.33
C PRO A 166 -1.04 5.71 30.76
N THR A 167 -0.66 4.45 30.99
CA THR A 167 -0.57 3.88 32.34
C THR A 167 0.48 4.69 33.09
N ALA A 168 0.07 5.37 34.16
CA ALA A 168 1.00 6.06 35.03
C ALA A 168 2.04 5.05 35.55
N PRO A 169 3.33 5.40 35.58
CA PRO A 169 4.35 4.55 36.19
C PRO A 169 4.06 4.38 37.70
N PRO A 170 4.52 3.27 38.31
CA PRO A 170 4.35 3.01 39.73
C PRO A 170 5.05 4.05 40.63
#